data_AF-A0A1J0R8Z7-F1
#
_entry.id   AF-A0A1J0R8Z7-F1
#
_cell.length_a   1.000
_cell.length_b   1.000
_cell.length_c   1.000
_cell.angle_alpha   90.00
_cell.angle_beta   90.00
_cell.angle_gamma   90.00
#
_symmetry.space_group_name_H-M   'P 1'
#
loop_
_entity.id
_entity.type
_entity.pdbx_description
1 polymer ?
#
loop_
_entity_poly.entity_id
_entity_poly.type
_entity_poly.pdbx_seq_one_letter_code
_entity_poly.pdbx_strand_id
1 'polypeptide(L)'
;MQTLLTKATALGNELKQLTLAAAKYAGTPKHDLYLLLMVLAKRRKQEADNKISENTPKLTKLVKEINRRRGALENRLGANGKQTTHYTKAASDGSTTELASSFSKKWKITASLTTTAVEPCEIQAEAATKIANAARKVRSTGQLQLATEAQLKQTILEVYVQVKGNGGANQAAVSNQACGDNGTPTNGQGITIPTLTTPSYAKQAIDLKHQGSCKPATPDDHKQHLETKPLIYSVCDIQDSDLTSTSTLSETTVDQVAAGTDVQDTAMQITGEIPTKSGQKKRTDIVKRLIGVSDGTVGEKNFKN
;
A
#
# COMPACT_ATOMS: atom_id res chain seq x y z
N MET A 1 7.95 -9.88 5.21
CA MET A 1 7.12 -10.48 6.26
C MET A 1 6.99 -12.00 6.10
N GLN A 2 6.49 -12.53 4.97
CA GLN A 2 6.31 -13.98 4.79
C GLN A 2 7.60 -14.79 5.00
N THR A 3 8.71 -14.38 4.37
CA THR A 3 10.02 -15.03 4.55
C THR A 3 10.47 -15.03 6.02
N LEU A 4 10.26 -13.91 6.73
CA LEU A 4 10.59 -13.78 8.15
C LEU A 4 9.76 -14.73 9.01
N LEU A 5 8.45 -14.83 8.75
CA LEU A 5 7.56 -15.79 9.42
C LEU A 5 8.01 -17.23 9.16
N THR A 6 8.27 -17.61 7.91
CA THR A 6 8.75 -18.96 7.56
C THR A 6 10.06 -19.30 8.28
N LYS A 7 11.02 -18.37 8.34
CA LYS A 7 12.29 -18.57 9.05
C LYS A 7 12.10 -18.65 10.56
N ALA A 8 11.24 -17.82 11.16
CA ALA A 8 10.90 -17.89 12.58
C ALA A 8 10.25 -19.24 12.96
N THR A 9 9.39 -19.78 12.09
CA THR A 9 8.81 -21.13 12.25
C THR A 9 9.88 -22.21 12.17
N ALA A 10 10.78 -22.14 11.18
CA ALA A 10 11.88 -23.08 11.03
C ALA A 10 12.82 -23.07 12.26
N LEU A 11 13.22 -21.88 12.74
CA LEU A 11 14.00 -21.72 13.97
C LEU A 11 13.28 -22.28 15.20
N GLY A 12 11.94 -22.15 15.27
CA GLY A 12 11.13 -22.76 16.31
C GLY A 12 11.15 -24.30 16.29
N ASN A 13 11.18 -24.89 15.10
CA ASN A 13 11.31 -26.34 14.94
C ASN A 13 12.72 -26.82 15.30
N GLU A 14 13.77 -26.12 14.84
CA GLU A 14 15.15 -26.38 15.21
C GLU A 14 15.34 -26.32 16.72
N LEU A 15 14.81 -25.27 17.38
CA LEU A 15 14.87 -25.14 18.82
C LEU A 15 14.28 -26.36 19.54
N LYS A 16 13.08 -26.82 19.13
CA LYS A 16 12.45 -28.02 19.72
C LYS A 16 13.30 -29.28 19.53
N GLN A 17 13.86 -29.48 18.34
CA GLN A 17 14.74 -30.62 18.05
C GLN A 17 16.00 -30.59 18.93
N LEU A 18 16.63 -29.41 19.05
CA LEU A 18 17.83 -29.22 19.85
C LEU A 18 17.56 -29.37 21.35
N THR A 19 16.43 -28.88 21.86
CA THR A 19 16.01 -29.10 23.25
C THR A 19 15.84 -30.58 23.54
N LEU A 20 15.18 -31.33 22.63
CA LEU A 20 15.03 -32.78 22.77
C LEU A 20 16.38 -33.50 22.72
N ALA A 21 17.27 -33.10 21.81
CA ALA A 21 18.61 -33.66 21.70
C ALA A 21 19.46 -33.38 22.96
N ALA A 22 19.44 -32.15 23.47
CA ALA A 22 20.15 -31.78 24.69
C ALA A 22 19.69 -32.62 25.89
N ALA A 23 18.39 -32.87 26.02
CA ALA A 23 17.82 -33.74 27.04
C ALA A 23 18.22 -35.21 26.84
N LYS A 24 18.14 -35.73 25.60
CA LYS A 24 18.52 -37.12 25.27
C LYS A 24 19.99 -37.40 25.55
N TYR A 25 20.86 -36.43 25.30
CA TYR A 25 22.31 -36.55 25.46
C TYR A 25 22.82 -36.01 26.81
N ALA A 26 21.93 -35.73 27.76
CA ALA A 26 22.31 -35.27 29.10
C ALA A 26 23.33 -36.21 29.75
N GLY A 27 24.40 -35.64 30.33
CA GLY A 27 25.50 -36.40 30.91
C GLY A 27 26.48 -37.03 29.90
N THR A 28 26.32 -36.77 28.60
CA THR A 28 27.28 -37.21 27.56
C THR A 28 28.07 -36.03 27.00
N PRO A 29 29.24 -36.26 26.36
CA PRO A 29 30.01 -35.19 25.71
C PRO A 29 29.27 -34.40 24.63
N LYS A 30 28.15 -34.94 24.10
CA LYS A 30 27.31 -34.25 23.11
C LYS A 30 26.32 -33.26 23.74
N HIS A 31 26.15 -33.26 25.07
CA HIS A 31 25.21 -32.38 25.75
C HIS A 31 25.50 -30.90 25.49
N ASP A 32 26.76 -30.49 25.70
CA ASP A 32 27.20 -29.09 25.62
C ASP A 32 27.05 -28.51 24.21
N LEU A 33 27.27 -29.34 23.18
CA LEU A 33 26.99 -29.01 21.79
C LEU A 33 25.52 -28.64 21.58
N TYR A 34 24.61 -29.55 21.95
CA TYR A 34 23.18 -29.31 21.75
C TYR A 34 22.67 -28.16 22.63
N LEU A 35 23.25 -27.96 23.82
CA LEU A 35 22.94 -26.83 24.69
C LEU A 35 23.35 -25.50 24.04
N LEU A 36 24.55 -25.41 23.47
CA LEU A 36 25.02 -24.22 22.74
C LEU A 36 24.11 -23.91 21.54
N LEU A 37 23.83 -24.91 20.70
CA LEU A 37 22.97 -24.73 19.53
C LEU A 37 21.55 -24.35 19.92
N MET A 38 21.00 -24.94 21.00
CA MET A 38 19.68 -24.60 21.53
C MET A 38 19.61 -23.13 21.94
N VAL A 39 20.61 -22.63 22.67
CA VAL A 39 20.66 -21.22 23.08
C VAL A 39 20.72 -20.29 21.86
N LEU A 40 21.51 -20.64 20.84
CA LEU A 40 21.60 -19.85 19.62
C LEU A 40 20.29 -19.85 18.83
N ALA A 41 19.64 -21.01 18.66
CA ALA A 41 18.32 -21.12 18.03
C ALA A 41 17.30 -20.24 18.75
N LYS A 42 17.29 -20.28 20.10
CA LYS A 42 16.39 -19.49 20.93
C LYS A 42 16.59 -18.00 20.71
N ARG A 43 17.83 -17.51 20.69
CA ARG A 43 18.14 -16.09 20.46
C ARG A 43 17.70 -15.63 19.08
N ARG A 44 18.05 -16.37 18.02
CA ARG A 44 17.66 -16.02 16.65
C ARG A 44 16.15 -16.04 16.46
N LYS A 45 15.47 -17.00 17.09
CA LYS A 45 14.01 -17.04 17.13
C LYS A 45 13.46 -15.80 17.82
N GLN A 46 13.99 -15.43 18.99
CA GLN A 46 13.54 -14.25 19.73
C GLN A 46 13.75 -12.95 18.93
N GLU A 47 14.88 -12.80 18.25
CA GLU A 47 15.12 -11.67 17.35
C GLU A 47 14.08 -11.63 16.22
N ALA A 48 13.81 -12.78 15.57
CA ALA A 48 12.80 -12.86 14.52
C ALA A 48 11.39 -12.55 15.05
N ASP A 49 11.03 -13.06 16.23
CA ASP A 49 9.75 -12.79 16.89
C ASP A 49 9.59 -11.30 17.27
N ASN A 50 10.67 -10.66 17.76
CA ASN A 50 10.68 -9.22 18.04
C ASN A 50 10.44 -8.42 16.74
N LYS A 51 11.17 -8.73 15.66
CA LYS A 51 10.95 -8.10 14.36
C LYS A 51 9.54 -8.33 13.83
N ILE A 52 8.95 -9.51 14.04
CA ILE A 52 7.55 -9.79 13.66
C ILE A 52 6.61 -8.91 14.47
N SER A 53 6.78 -8.86 15.79
CA SER A 53 5.94 -8.09 16.71
C SER A 53 5.97 -6.59 16.39
N GLU A 54 7.17 -6.03 16.16
CA GLU A 54 7.36 -4.61 15.85
C GLU A 54 6.75 -4.21 14.49
N ASN A 55 6.84 -5.09 13.50
CA ASN A 55 6.43 -4.75 12.13
C ASN A 55 4.98 -5.14 11.78
N THR A 56 4.37 -6.06 12.54
CA THR A 56 2.97 -6.48 12.31
C THR A 56 1.98 -5.31 12.40
N PRO A 57 2.06 -4.40 13.40
CA PRO A 57 1.21 -3.22 13.45
C PRO A 57 1.38 -2.30 12.23
N LYS A 58 2.61 -2.12 11.75
CA LYS A 58 2.92 -1.29 10.58
C LYS A 58 2.30 -1.85 9.30
N LEU A 59 2.44 -3.17 9.09
CA LEU A 59 1.81 -3.85 7.96
C LEU A 59 0.28 -3.76 8.03
N THR A 60 -0.28 -3.96 9.23
CA THR A 60 -1.74 -3.84 9.46
C THR A 60 -2.22 -2.42 9.12
N LYS A 61 -1.48 -1.40 9.54
CA LYS A 61 -1.76 0.00 9.22
C LYS A 61 -1.73 0.25 7.70
N LEU A 62 -0.70 -0.25 7.00
CA LEU A 62 -0.62 -0.13 5.55
C LEU A 62 -1.81 -0.79 4.85
N VAL A 63 -2.17 -2.02 5.23
CA VAL A 63 -3.34 -2.72 4.66
C VAL A 63 -4.63 -1.94 4.92
N LYS A 64 -4.80 -1.38 6.13
CA LYS A 64 -5.94 -0.54 6.47
C LYS A 64 -6.02 0.70 5.58
N GLU A 65 -4.91 1.39 5.35
CA GLU A 65 -4.87 2.58 4.49
C GLU A 65 -5.11 2.26 3.01
N ILE A 66 -4.60 1.12 2.52
CA ILE A 66 -4.92 0.61 1.18
C ILE A 66 -6.42 0.37 1.04
N ASN A 67 -7.03 -0.36 1.99
CA ASN A 67 -8.46 -0.67 1.95
C ASN A 67 -9.33 0.58 2.11
N ARG A 68 -8.96 1.52 2.98
CA ARG A 68 -9.64 2.82 3.15
C ARG A 68 -9.70 3.56 1.82
N ARG A 69 -8.55 3.69 1.14
CA ARG A 69 -8.47 4.40 -0.13
C ARG A 69 -9.17 3.65 -1.26
N ARG A 70 -9.08 2.30 -1.28
CA ARG A 70 -9.82 1.48 -2.24
C ARG A 70 -11.33 1.72 -2.10
N GLY A 71 -11.87 1.64 -0.89
CA GLY A 71 -13.29 1.91 -0.64
C GLY A 71 -13.70 3.33 -1.03
N ALA A 72 -12.85 4.33 -0.79
CA ALA A 72 -13.11 5.69 -1.24
C ALA A 72 -13.13 5.84 -2.78
N LEU A 73 -12.25 5.13 -3.48
CA LEU A 73 -12.23 5.08 -4.94
C LEU A 73 -13.43 4.32 -5.51
N GLU A 74 -13.81 3.18 -4.91
CA GLU A 74 -14.99 2.40 -5.29
C GLU A 74 -16.27 3.20 -5.08
N ASN A 75 -16.40 3.90 -3.95
CA ASN A 75 -17.53 4.81 -3.69
C ASN A 75 -17.58 5.95 -4.73
N ARG A 76 -16.43 6.53 -5.10
CA ARG A 76 -16.36 7.53 -6.18
C ARG A 76 -16.72 6.92 -7.54
N LEU A 77 -16.28 5.71 -7.86
CA LEU A 77 -16.64 5.01 -9.10
C LEU A 77 -18.15 4.73 -9.17
N GLY A 78 -18.77 4.26 -8.07
CA GLY A 78 -20.21 4.08 -7.98
C GLY A 78 -20.99 5.40 -8.10
N ALA A 79 -20.51 6.46 -7.46
CA ALA A 79 -21.08 7.82 -7.57
C ALA A 79 -20.80 8.47 -8.93
N ASN A 80 -19.81 8.00 -9.69
CA ASN A 80 -19.44 8.48 -11.03
C ASN A 80 -19.83 7.47 -12.12
N GLY A 81 -20.82 6.62 -11.83
CA GLY A 81 -21.34 5.59 -12.73
C GLY A 81 -21.54 6.03 -14.17
N LYS A 82 -21.78 5.10 -15.10
CA LYS A 82 -22.13 5.44 -16.49
C LYS A 82 -23.25 6.50 -16.44
N GLN A 83 -22.92 7.71 -16.88
CA GLN A 83 -23.78 8.87 -16.71
C GLN A 83 -24.85 8.84 -17.80
N THR A 84 -26.10 8.60 -17.43
CA THR A 84 -27.26 8.82 -18.30
C THR A 84 -27.84 10.19 -17.99
N THR A 85 -27.99 11.03 -19.01
CA THR A 85 -28.55 12.38 -18.86
C THR A 85 -30.07 12.32 -18.78
N HIS A 86 -30.64 12.87 -17.70
CA HIS A 86 -32.05 13.25 -17.63
C HIS A 86 -32.17 14.77 -17.59
N TYR A 87 -33.11 15.32 -18.34
CA TYR A 87 -33.37 16.75 -18.35
C TYR A 87 -34.60 17.06 -17.50
N THR A 88 -34.49 17.98 -16.55
CA THR A 88 -35.66 18.49 -15.83
C THR A 88 -36.37 19.55 -16.67
N LYS A 89 -37.64 19.81 -16.34
CA LYS A 89 -38.42 20.88 -16.97
C LYS A 89 -37.73 22.23 -16.71
N ALA A 90 -37.62 23.06 -17.75
CA ALA A 90 -37.00 24.38 -17.66
C ALA A 90 -37.66 25.25 -16.57
N ALA A 91 -36.84 25.92 -15.74
CA ALA A 91 -37.28 26.85 -14.71
C ALA A 91 -36.75 28.26 -14.99
N SER A 92 -37.47 29.30 -14.54
CA SER A 92 -37.03 30.69 -14.71
C SER A 92 -35.77 30.96 -13.87
N ASP A 93 -34.77 31.65 -14.41
CA ASP A 93 -33.50 31.97 -13.73
C ASP A 93 -33.09 33.44 -13.93
N GLY A 94 -33.41 34.32 -12.97
CA GLY A 94 -33.10 35.75 -13.06
C GLY A 94 -31.60 36.11 -13.06
N SER A 95 -30.72 35.19 -12.67
CA SER A 95 -29.33 35.47 -12.29
C SER A 95 -28.32 35.44 -13.44
N THR A 96 -28.66 34.85 -14.58
CA THR A 96 -27.77 34.72 -15.73
C THR A 96 -27.67 36.04 -16.52
N THR A 97 -26.46 36.41 -16.95
CA THR A 97 -26.24 37.62 -17.78
C THR A 97 -26.87 37.43 -19.16
N GLU A 98 -27.57 38.45 -19.65
CA GLU A 98 -28.21 38.41 -20.97
C GLU A 98 -27.15 38.33 -22.07
N LEU A 99 -27.35 37.43 -23.03
CA LEU A 99 -26.46 37.29 -24.18
C LEU A 99 -26.55 38.50 -25.12
N ALA A 100 -27.72 39.12 -25.16
CA ALA A 100 -28.01 40.39 -25.83
C ALA A 100 -29.28 41.01 -25.24
N SER A 101 -29.47 42.32 -25.43
CA SER A 101 -30.60 43.11 -24.90
C SER A 101 -32.00 42.66 -25.35
N SER A 102 -32.09 41.74 -26.32
CA SER A 102 -33.35 41.21 -26.84
C SER A 102 -33.84 39.94 -26.13
N PHE A 103 -33.09 39.42 -25.16
CA PHE A 103 -33.42 38.20 -24.41
C PHE A 103 -34.02 38.53 -23.03
N SER A 104 -35.35 38.71 -22.96
CA SER A 104 -36.05 39.16 -21.75
C SER A 104 -36.51 38.04 -20.80
N LYS A 105 -36.45 36.76 -21.21
CA LYS A 105 -36.82 35.61 -20.37
C LYS A 105 -35.64 34.64 -20.24
N LYS A 106 -35.22 34.42 -19.00
CA LYS A 106 -34.06 33.59 -18.65
C LYS A 106 -34.54 32.24 -18.11
N TRP A 107 -34.09 31.14 -18.71
CA TRP A 107 -34.51 29.80 -18.33
C TRP A 107 -33.30 28.90 -18.05
N LYS A 108 -33.33 28.14 -16.96
CA LYS A 108 -32.32 27.15 -16.63
C LYS A 108 -32.89 25.76 -16.85
N ILE A 109 -32.21 24.97 -17.68
CA ILE A 109 -32.43 23.53 -17.79
C ILE A 109 -31.31 22.85 -17.02
N THR A 110 -31.66 22.12 -15.97
CA THR A 110 -30.67 21.33 -15.24
C THR A 110 -30.71 19.90 -15.79
N ALA A 111 -29.61 19.44 -16.36
CA ALA A 111 -29.43 18.02 -16.61
C ALA A 111 -29.01 17.36 -15.28
N SER A 112 -29.76 16.36 -14.83
CA SER A 112 -29.32 15.44 -13.78
C SER A 112 -28.70 14.21 -14.42
N LEU A 113 -27.55 13.78 -13.93
CA LEU A 113 -26.86 12.59 -14.40
C LEU A 113 -27.28 11.44 -13.48
N THR A 114 -28.01 10.45 -13.98
CA THR A 114 -28.18 9.18 -13.26
C THR A 114 -26.94 8.34 -13.43
N THR A 115 -26.49 7.72 -12.34
CA THR A 115 -25.30 6.89 -12.32
C THR A 115 -25.72 5.43 -12.31
N THR A 116 -25.23 4.66 -13.28
CA THR A 116 -25.29 3.19 -13.21
C THR A 116 -24.01 2.66 -12.58
N ALA A 117 -24.13 1.71 -11.64
CA ALA A 117 -22.99 1.15 -10.92
C ALA A 117 -21.91 0.68 -11.90
N VAL A 118 -20.66 1.10 -11.69
CA VAL A 118 -19.51 0.55 -12.40
C VAL A 118 -19.15 -0.76 -11.73
N GLU A 119 -18.96 -1.81 -12.52
CA GLU A 119 -18.43 -3.08 -12.01
C GLU A 119 -17.10 -2.85 -11.29
N PRO A 120 -16.84 -3.51 -10.15
CA PRO A 120 -15.56 -3.42 -9.46
C PRO A 120 -14.39 -3.76 -10.39
N CYS A 121 -13.23 -3.17 -10.14
CA CYS A 121 -12.01 -3.57 -10.85
C CYS A 121 -11.65 -5.01 -10.46
N GLU A 122 -11.96 -5.98 -11.33
CA GLU A 122 -11.56 -7.37 -11.12
C GLU A 122 -10.04 -7.52 -11.15
N ILE A 123 -9.48 -8.16 -10.11
CA ILE A 123 -8.10 -8.61 -10.14
C ILE A 123 -8.07 -9.94 -10.90
N GLN A 124 -7.78 -9.88 -12.19
CA GLN A 124 -7.60 -11.10 -13.00
C GLN A 124 -6.39 -11.91 -12.49
N ALA A 125 -6.46 -13.24 -12.59
CA ALA A 125 -5.42 -14.15 -12.07
C ALA A 125 -4.02 -13.89 -12.71
N GLU A 126 -3.99 -13.40 -13.95
CA GLU A 126 -2.76 -13.00 -14.66
C GLU A 126 -2.09 -11.75 -14.07
N ALA A 127 -2.73 -11.07 -13.12
CA ALA A 127 -2.20 -9.88 -12.47
C ALA A 127 -1.09 -10.18 -11.46
N ALA A 128 -0.91 -11.42 -11.00
CA ALA A 128 0.09 -11.75 -9.96
C ALA A 128 1.51 -11.31 -10.35
N THR A 129 1.95 -11.59 -11.58
CA THR A 129 3.26 -11.16 -12.10
C THR A 129 3.34 -9.64 -12.22
N LYS A 130 2.27 -8.98 -12.67
CA LYS A 130 2.22 -7.51 -12.78
C LYS A 130 2.27 -6.84 -11.40
N ILE A 131 1.59 -7.40 -10.41
CA ILE A 131 1.61 -6.96 -9.01
C ILE A 131 3.01 -7.16 -8.42
N ALA A 132 3.64 -8.31 -8.64
CA ALA A 132 5.01 -8.58 -8.20
C ALA A 132 6.04 -7.63 -8.85
N ASN A 133 5.87 -7.31 -10.13
CA ASN A 133 6.70 -6.33 -10.83
C ASN A 133 6.46 -4.90 -10.33
N ALA A 134 5.22 -4.52 -10.08
CA ALA A 134 4.89 -3.23 -9.49
C ALA A 134 5.49 -3.09 -8.08
N ALA A 135 5.37 -4.13 -7.24
CA ALA A 135 5.99 -4.15 -5.91
C ALA A 135 7.52 -4.02 -5.98
N ARG A 136 8.17 -4.73 -6.92
CA ARG A 136 9.61 -4.58 -7.18
C ARG A 136 9.97 -3.16 -7.61
N LYS A 137 9.18 -2.57 -8.51
CA LYS A 137 9.40 -1.21 -9.01
C LYS A 137 9.25 -0.18 -7.89
N VAL A 138 8.21 -0.26 -7.06
CA VAL A 138 8.05 0.62 -5.88
C VAL A 138 9.26 0.52 -4.95
N ARG A 139 9.77 -0.70 -4.72
CA ARG A 139 10.97 -0.92 -3.90
C ARG A 139 12.25 -0.34 -4.52
N SER A 140 12.41 -0.46 -5.85
CA SER A 140 13.62 -0.03 -6.54
C SER A 140 13.64 1.47 -6.86
N THR A 141 12.52 2.02 -7.36
CA THR A 141 12.41 3.43 -7.76
C THR A 141 12.04 4.33 -6.60
N GLY A 142 11.48 3.79 -5.52
CA GLY A 142 10.97 4.60 -4.42
C GLY A 142 9.82 5.51 -4.84
N GLN A 143 9.06 5.16 -5.88
CA GLN A 143 7.98 6.02 -6.37
C GLN A 143 6.63 5.30 -6.35
N LEU A 144 5.59 6.02 -5.92
CA LEU A 144 4.20 5.61 -6.01
C LEU A 144 3.46 6.44 -7.06
N GLN A 145 2.63 5.77 -7.86
CA GLN A 145 1.75 6.45 -8.81
C GLN A 145 0.35 6.51 -8.20
N LEU A 146 -0.07 7.70 -7.79
CA LEU A 146 -1.32 7.91 -7.08
C LEU A 146 -2.14 9.00 -7.78
N ALA A 147 -3.46 8.80 -7.86
CA ALA A 147 -4.39 9.85 -8.29
C ALA A 147 -4.84 10.65 -7.05
N THR A 148 -4.64 11.96 -7.07
CA THR A 148 -5.08 12.85 -5.98
C THR A 148 -6.59 13.06 -6.02
N GLU A 149 -7.18 13.51 -4.92
CA GLU A 149 -8.62 13.83 -4.86
C GLU A 149 -9.04 14.82 -5.97
N ALA A 150 -8.21 15.82 -6.27
CA ALA A 150 -8.46 16.79 -7.31
C ALA A 150 -8.59 16.17 -8.72
N GLN A 151 -7.93 15.03 -8.95
CA GLN A 151 -7.94 14.29 -10.22
C GLN A 151 -9.11 13.29 -10.30
N LEU A 152 -9.89 13.13 -9.22
CA LEU A 152 -11.02 12.20 -9.11
C LEU A 152 -12.37 12.93 -9.09
N LYS A 153 -12.43 14.15 -9.62
CA LYS A 153 -13.65 14.95 -9.72
C LYS A 153 -14.62 14.36 -10.76
N GLN A 154 -15.90 14.72 -10.64
CA GLN A 154 -16.94 14.31 -11.59
C GLN A 154 -16.89 15.18 -12.85
N THR A 155 -17.27 14.61 -13.98
CA THR A 155 -17.62 15.40 -15.17
C THR A 155 -18.95 16.09 -14.92
N ILE A 156 -19.00 17.41 -15.13
CA ILE A 156 -20.20 18.24 -14.97
C ILE A 156 -20.56 18.82 -16.33
N LEU A 157 -21.80 18.61 -16.76
CA LEU A 157 -22.39 19.26 -17.92
C LEU A 157 -23.35 20.35 -17.45
N GLU A 158 -23.03 21.60 -17.74
CA GLU A 158 -23.92 22.75 -17.49
C GLU A 158 -24.45 23.27 -18.82
N VAL A 159 -25.78 23.32 -18.95
CA VAL A 159 -26.47 23.85 -20.14
C VAL A 159 -27.26 25.08 -19.73
N TYR A 160 -26.97 26.20 -20.37
CA TYR A 160 -27.69 27.46 -20.15
C TYR A 160 -28.49 27.78 -21.42
N VAL A 161 -29.75 28.19 -21.26
CA VAL A 161 -30.67 28.45 -22.39
C VAL A 161 -31.33 29.81 -22.21
N GLN A 162 -31.21 30.68 -23.21
CA GLN A 162 -31.85 32.01 -23.19
C GLN A 162 -32.87 32.09 -24.33
N VAL A 163 -34.09 32.57 -24.08
CA VAL A 163 -35.15 32.60 -25.10
C VAL A 163 -35.45 34.03 -25.51
N LYS A 164 -35.55 34.29 -26.82
CA LYS A 164 -35.90 35.57 -27.44
C LYS A 164 -37.39 35.55 -27.81
N GLY A 165 -38.20 36.36 -27.14
CA GLY A 165 -39.62 36.57 -27.46
C GLY A 165 -40.63 35.92 -26.51
N ASN A 166 -41.90 35.91 -26.91
CA ASN A 166 -43.07 35.61 -26.06
C ASN A 166 -43.56 34.15 -26.14
N GLY A 167 -42.65 33.20 -26.40
CA GLY A 167 -42.96 31.80 -26.68
C GLY A 167 -43.95 31.18 -25.67
N GLY A 168 -45.14 30.82 -26.15
CA GLY A 168 -46.10 29.98 -25.42
C GLY A 168 -45.61 28.53 -25.38
N ALA A 169 -45.92 27.83 -24.28
CA ALA A 169 -45.25 26.60 -23.85
C ALA A 169 -45.28 25.38 -24.80
N ASN A 170 -45.95 25.42 -25.95
CA ASN A 170 -46.26 24.22 -26.75
C ASN A 170 -45.95 24.32 -28.27
N GLN A 171 -45.17 25.29 -28.74
CA GLN A 171 -44.86 25.37 -30.18
C GLN A 171 -43.52 24.71 -30.52
N ALA A 172 -43.55 23.66 -31.34
CA ALA A 172 -42.36 23.06 -31.92
C ALA A 172 -41.70 24.05 -32.89
N ALA A 173 -40.37 24.17 -32.82
CA ALA A 173 -39.64 24.99 -33.76
C ALA A 173 -39.66 24.36 -35.17
N VAL A 174 -40.14 25.11 -36.15
CA VAL A 174 -40.40 24.61 -37.52
C VAL A 174 -39.20 24.74 -38.47
N SER A 175 -38.04 25.20 -38.01
CA SER A 175 -36.83 25.30 -38.85
C SER A 175 -35.53 25.45 -38.05
N ASN A 176 -34.38 25.28 -38.73
CA ASN A 176 -33.02 25.46 -38.18
C ASN A 176 -32.73 26.90 -37.71
N GLN A 177 -33.64 27.86 -37.95
CA GLN A 177 -33.53 29.26 -37.49
C GLN A 177 -33.88 29.44 -36.01
N ALA A 178 -34.28 28.36 -35.33
CA ALA A 178 -34.67 28.38 -33.94
C ALA A 178 -33.51 28.63 -32.97
N CYS A 179 -32.27 28.34 -33.38
CA CYS A 179 -31.06 28.46 -32.56
C CYS A 179 -30.08 29.48 -33.15
N GLY A 180 -30.23 30.76 -32.78
CA GLY A 180 -29.31 31.83 -33.18
C GLY A 180 -29.92 33.24 -33.12
N ASP A 181 -29.07 34.27 -33.12
CA ASP A 181 -29.50 35.67 -32.98
C ASP A 181 -30.19 36.23 -34.24
N ASN A 182 -29.97 35.58 -35.39
CA ASN A 182 -30.46 35.99 -36.71
C ASN A 182 -31.89 35.53 -37.04
N GLY A 183 -32.62 34.95 -36.07
CA GLY A 183 -34.03 34.60 -36.24
C GLY A 183 -34.95 35.83 -36.12
N THR A 184 -35.82 36.05 -37.12
CA THR A 184 -36.85 37.10 -37.09
C THR A 184 -37.81 36.96 -35.89
N PRO A 185 -38.33 38.09 -35.34
CA PRO A 185 -38.46 38.30 -33.90
C PRO A 185 -39.82 37.90 -33.32
N THR A 186 -40.19 36.63 -33.42
CA THR A 186 -41.37 36.11 -32.69
C THR A 186 -41.11 34.82 -31.92
N ASN A 187 -40.16 33.98 -32.33
CA ASN A 187 -40.01 32.60 -31.81
C ASN A 187 -38.54 32.11 -31.62
N GLY A 188 -37.55 32.99 -31.51
CA GLY A 188 -36.12 32.60 -31.45
C GLY A 188 -35.71 32.01 -30.08
N GLN A 189 -34.99 30.88 -30.06
CA GLN A 189 -34.44 30.27 -28.84
C GLN A 189 -32.90 30.29 -28.90
N GLY A 190 -32.24 31.13 -28.12
CA GLY A 190 -30.78 31.17 -28.05
C GLY A 190 -30.23 30.17 -27.03
N ILE A 191 -29.74 29.03 -27.46
CA ILE A 191 -28.98 28.14 -26.56
C ILE A 191 -27.56 28.72 -26.42
N THR A 192 -27.12 29.02 -25.20
CA THR A 192 -25.71 29.35 -24.99
C THR A 192 -24.89 28.09 -24.93
N ILE A 193 -23.61 28.19 -25.33
CA ILE A 193 -22.70 27.05 -25.47
C ILE A 193 -22.74 26.18 -24.20
N PRO A 194 -23.05 24.87 -24.30
CA PRO A 194 -22.98 23.97 -23.15
C PRO A 194 -21.52 23.89 -22.68
N THR A 195 -21.30 24.11 -21.39
CA THR A 195 -19.98 23.97 -20.79
C THR A 195 -19.85 22.56 -20.25
N LEU A 196 -19.02 21.74 -20.92
CA LEU A 196 -18.60 20.45 -20.42
C LEU A 196 -17.30 20.62 -19.63
N THR A 197 -17.39 20.57 -18.30
CA THR A 197 -16.20 20.55 -17.46
C THR A 197 -15.78 19.11 -17.24
N THR A 198 -14.70 18.70 -17.92
CA THR A 198 -14.10 17.38 -17.75
C THR A 198 -12.82 17.54 -16.92
N PRO A 199 -12.76 17.02 -15.68
CA PRO A 199 -11.54 17.07 -14.91
C PRO A 199 -10.46 16.22 -15.60
N SER A 200 -9.24 16.75 -15.71
CA SER A 200 -8.11 15.99 -16.26
C SER A 200 -7.71 14.90 -15.27
N TYR A 201 -7.83 13.64 -15.68
CA TYR A 201 -7.21 12.53 -14.95
C TYR A 201 -5.71 12.50 -15.26
N ALA A 202 -4.89 12.74 -14.26
CA ALA A 202 -3.45 12.51 -14.34
C ALA A 202 -3.04 11.61 -13.17
N LYS A 203 -2.06 10.73 -13.39
CA LYS A 203 -1.39 10.04 -12.28
C LYS A 203 -0.26 10.94 -11.80
N GLN A 204 -0.16 11.13 -10.48
CA GLN A 204 0.98 11.83 -9.90
C GLN A 204 2.02 10.82 -9.44
N ALA A 205 3.25 11.00 -9.92
CA ALA A 205 4.41 10.33 -9.36
C ALA A 205 4.75 10.97 -8.02
N ILE A 206 4.77 10.17 -6.96
CA ILE A 206 5.15 10.59 -5.62
C ILE A 206 6.44 9.87 -5.27
N ASP A 207 7.49 10.66 -5.03
CA ASP A 207 8.78 10.15 -4.57
C ASP A 207 8.75 9.92 -3.06
N LEU A 208 8.93 8.66 -2.66
CA LEU A 208 8.98 8.20 -1.28
C LEU A 208 10.33 8.53 -0.62
N LYS A 209 11.40 8.74 -1.39
CA LYS A 209 12.76 8.97 -0.85
C LYS A 209 13.12 10.45 -0.77
N HIS A 210 12.26 11.34 -1.24
CA HIS A 210 12.49 12.79 -1.16
C HIS A 210 12.23 13.33 0.26
N GLN A 211 13.05 14.29 0.70
CA GLN A 211 12.90 14.88 2.04
C GLN A 211 11.50 15.48 2.23
N GLY A 212 10.77 15.00 3.24
CA GLY A 212 9.46 15.51 3.64
C GLY A 212 8.24 14.75 3.10
N SER A 213 8.41 13.78 2.19
CA SER A 213 7.32 12.93 1.67
C SER A 213 6.76 11.96 2.73
N CYS A 214 7.64 11.45 3.59
CA CYS A 214 7.32 10.46 4.62
C CYS A 214 6.97 11.11 5.98
N LYS A 215 6.15 12.16 5.97
CA LYS A 215 5.69 12.80 7.21
C LYS A 215 4.46 12.08 7.77
N PRO A 216 4.36 11.93 9.11
CA PRO A 216 3.14 11.43 9.73
C PRO A 216 1.94 12.26 9.28
N ALA A 217 0.85 11.58 8.95
CA ALA A 217 -0.41 12.24 8.63
C ALA A 217 -0.97 12.93 9.89
N THR A 218 -1.57 14.09 9.71
CA THR A 218 -2.31 14.78 10.77
C THR A 218 -3.70 14.14 10.95
N PRO A 219 -4.38 14.35 12.09
CA PRO A 219 -5.74 13.88 12.28
C PRO A 219 -6.72 14.37 11.20
N ASP A 220 -6.49 15.57 10.67
CA ASP A 220 -7.31 16.14 9.60
C ASP A 220 -7.09 15.45 8.24
N ASP A 221 -5.86 15.02 7.94
CA ASP A 221 -5.57 14.23 6.74
C ASP A 221 -6.32 12.89 6.73
N HIS A 222 -6.63 12.34 7.92
CA HIS A 222 -7.42 11.10 8.04
C HIS A 222 -8.92 11.31 7.83
N LYS A 223 -9.44 12.54 7.99
CA LYS A 223 -10.85 12.87 7.72
C LYS A 223 -11.16 12.85 6.21
N GLN A 224 -10.15 13.04 5.37
CA GLN A 224 -10.27 13.01 3.92
C GLN A 224 -9.93 11.61 3.38
N HIS A 225 -10.97 10.86 2.97
CA HIS A 225 -10.83 9.46 2.57
C HIS A 225 -9.99 9.24 1.28
N LEU A 226 -9.80 10.28 0.47
CA LEU A 226 -9.00 10.26 -0.76
C LEU A 226 -7.61 10.89 -0.59
N GLU A 227 -7.31 11.43 0.58
CA GLU A 227 -6.01 12.01 0.88
C GLU A 227 -4.91 10.93 0.84
N THR A 228 -3.77 11.31 0.26
CA THR A 228 -2.70 10.38 -0.10
C THR A 228 -1.64 10.24 0.99
N LYS A 229 -1.47 11.26 1.84
CA LYS A 229 -0.46 11.27 2.91
C LYS A 229 -0.50 10.07 3.86
N PRO A 230 -1.66 9.61 4.38
CA PRO A 230 -1.69 8.45 5.28
C PRO A 230 -1.14 7.17 4.64
N LEU A 231 -1.44 6.96 3.35
CA LEU A 231 -0.94 5.83 2.58
C LEU A 231 0.57 5.96 2.33
N ILE A 232 1.03 7.14 1.91
CA ILE A 232 2.45 7.41 1.65
C ILE A 232 3.27 7.15 2.91
N TYR A 233 2.86 7.71 4.06
CA TYR A 233 3.53 7.50 5.33
C TYR A 233 3.60 6.01 5.71
N SER A 234 2.49 5.27 5.56
CA SER A 234 2.46 3.85 5.90
C SER A 234 3.33 2.99 4.98
N VAL A 235 3.53 3.41 3.71
CA VAL A 235 4.48 2.77 2.80
C VAL A 235 5.92 3.09 3.20
N CYS A 236 6.23 4.32 3.59
CA CYS A 236 7.57 4.66 4.08
C CYS A 236 7.92 3.89 5.37
N ASP A 237 7.01 3.87 6.34
CA ASP A 237 7.22 3.22 7.64
C ASP A 237 7.52 1.72 7.51
N ILE A 238 6.95 1.04 6.51
CA ILE A 238 7.28 -0.37 6.23
C ILE A 238 8.54 -0.54 5.38
N GLN A 239 8.92 0.45 4.57
CA GLN A 239 10.16 0.42 3.77
C GLN A 239 11.39 0.61 4.65
N ASP A 240 11.28 1.44 5.68
CA ASP A 240 12.32 1.70 6.67
C ASP A 240 12.42 0.59 7.74
N SER A 241 11.44 -0.30 7.79
CA SER A 241 11.41 -1.42 8.71
C SER A 241 12.43 -2.51 8.36
N ASP A 242 13.15 -2.99 9.37
CA ASP A 242 13.97 -4.19 9.23
C ASP A 242 13.09 -5.44 9.12
N LEU A 243 12.94 -5.92 7.88
CA LEU A 243 12.25 -7.16 7.54
C LEU A 243 13.24 -8.28 7.19
N THR A 244 14.53 -8.09 7.44
CA THR A 244 15.55 -9.11 7.19
C THR A 244 15.33 -10.29 8.13
N SER A 245 15.41 -11.49 7.56
CA SER A 245 15.28 -12.72 8.33
C SER A 245 16.65 -13.18 8.76
N THR A 246 16.81 -13.50 10.04
CA THR A 246 17.98 -14.24 10.51
C THR A 246 18.01 -15.62 9.84
N SER A 247 19.20 -16.08 9.46
CA SER A 247 19.38 -17.42 8.92
C SER A 247 19.06 -18.48 9.97
N THR A 248 18.53 -19.61 9.51
CA THR A 248 18.35 -20.79 10.38
C THR A 248 19.72 -21.36 10.76
N LEU A 249 19.76 -22.19 11.81
CA LEU A 249 21.02 -22.86 12.16
C LEU A 249 21.45 -23.83 11.06
N SER A 250 20.49 -24.55 10.47
CA SER A 250 20.74 -25.46 9.35
C SER A 250 21.43 -24.81 8.14
N GLU A 251 21.20 -23.52 7.91
CA GLU A 251 21.78 -22.75 6.80
C GLU A 251 23.06 -22.00 7.17
N THR A 252 23.44 -21.98 8.45
CA THR A 252 24.58 -21.22 8.92
C THR A 252 25.83 -22.08 8.91
N THR A 253 26.93 -21.51 8.44
CA THR A 253 28.24 -22.19 8.47
C THR A 253 28.83 -22.21 9.88
N VAL A 254 29.67 -23.21 10.16
CA VAL A 254 30.39 -23.31 11.44
C VAL A 254 31.22 -22.04 11.70
N ASP A 255 31.86 -21.49 10.68
CA ASP A 255 32.67 -20.26 10.81
C ASP A 255 31.82 -19.05 11.20
N GLN A 256 30.64 -18.90 10.60
CA GLN A 256 29.70 -17.81 10.96
C GLN A 256 29.21 -17.95 12.40
N VAL A 257 28.98 -19.17 12.88
CA VAL A 257 28.62 -19.41 14.28
C VAL A 257 29.79 -19.13 15.21
N ALA A 258 31.00 -19.56 14.85
CA ALA A 258 32.21 -19.39 15.66
C ALA A 258 32.68 -17.93 15.75
N ALA A 259 32.32 -17.09 14.77
CA ALA A 259 32.61 -15.66 14.77
C ALA A 259 31.63 -14.83 15.64
N GLY A 260 30.47 -15.39 16.01
CA GLY A 260 29.47 -14.68 16.81
C GLY A 260 29.95 -14.44 18.23
N THR A 261 30.08 -13.18 18.63
CA THR A 261 30.57 -12.80 19.98
C THR A 261 29.67 -13.35 21.09
N ASP A 262 28.37 -13.33 20.87
CA ASP A 262 27.36 -13.86 21.79
C ASP A 262 27.38 -15.40 21.86
N VAL A 263 27.73 -16.07 20.77
CA VAL A 263 27.97 -17.52 20.72
C VAL A 263 29.23 -17.88 21.48
N GLN A 264 30.30 -17.12 21.28
CA GLN A 264 31.56 -17.28 22.00
C GLN A 264 31.36 -17.13 23.51
N ASP A 265 30.64 -16.10 23.95
CA ASP A 265 30.35 -15.89 25.37
C ASP A 265 29.52 -17.04 25.97
N THR A 266 28.53 -17.55 25.22
CA THR A 266 27.72 -18.70 25.63
C THR A 266 28.56 -19.99 25.71
N ALA A 267 29.40 -20.22 24.71
CA ALA A 267 30.30 -21.37 24.67
C ALA A 267 31.28 -21.36 25.86
N MET A 268 31.82 -20.19 26.18
CA MET A 268 32.71 -20.03 27.33
C MET A 268 32.00 -20.27 28.66
N GLN A 269 30.76 -19.80 28.82
CA GLN A 269 29.94 -20.09 29.99
C GLN A 269 29.68 -21.60 30.14
N ILE A 270 29.36 -22.29 29.04
CA ILE A 270 29.13 -23.74 29.03
C ILE A 270 30.40 -24.50 29.43
N THR A 271 31.58 -24.08 28.95
CA THR A 271 32.86 -24.73 29.29
C THR A 271 33.48 -24.25 30.60
N GLY A 272 32.84 -23.33 31.34
CA GLY A 272 33.38 -22.75 32.57
C GLY A 272 34.61 -21.83 32.37
N GLU A 273 34.85 -21.35 31.14
CA GLU A 273 35.92 -20.40 30.85
C GLU A 273 35.47 -18.95 31.06
N ILE A 274 36.37 -18.08 31.53
CA ILE A 274 36.07 -16.65 31.74
C ILE A 274 36.29 -15.88 30.44
N PRO A 275 35.25 -15.22 29.87
CA PRO A 275 35.34 -14.50 28.60
C PRO A 275 36.47 -13.49 28.54
N THR A 276 36.59 -12.65 29.56
CA THR A 276 37.56 -11.53 29.62
C THR A 276 39.02 -11.97 29.68
N LYS A 277 39.31 -13.25 29.92
CA LYS A 277 40.67 -13.82 29.98
C LYS A 277 41.06 -14.58 28.71
N SER A 278 40.16 -14.74 27.74
CA SER A 278 40.36 -15.53 26.53
C SER A 278 40.43 -14.65 25.28
N GLY A 279 41.54 -14.73 24.54
CA GLY A 279 41.71 -14.03 23.26
C GLY A 279 40.85 -14.61 22.13
N GLN A 280 40.59 -13.84 21.07
CA GLN A 280 39.63 -14.15 20.00
C GLN A 280 39.81 -15.54 19.36
N LYS A 281 41.07 -15.95 19.13
CA LYS A 281 41.39 -17.28 18.57
C LYS A 281 40.91 -18.40 19.49
N LYS A 282 41.21 -18.30 20.79
CA LYS A 282 40.78 -19.28 21.80
C LYS A 282 39.26 -19.38 21.89
N ARG A 283 38.55 -18.24 21.84
CA ARG A 283 37.07 -18.20 21.84
C ARG A 283 36.49 -18.93 20.64
N THR A 284 37.02 -18.66 19.45
CA THR A 284 36.61 -19.30 18.19
C THR A 284 36.86 -20.81 18.23
N ASP A 285 38.03 -21.23 18.72
CA ASP A 285 38.42 -22.64 18.82
C ASP A 285 37.53 -23.42 19.80
N ILE A 286 37.10 -22.80 20.91
CA ILE A 286 36.13 -23.40 21.85
C ILE A 286 34.80 -23.64 21.16
N VAL A 287 34.27 -22.66 20.42
CA VAL A 287 33.01 -22.81 19.69
C VAL A 287 33.11 -23.94 18.66
N LYS A 288 34.17 -23.97 17.84
CA LYS A 288 34.38 -25.04 16.85
C LYS A 288 34.50 -26.42 17.49
N ARG A 289 35.20 -26.51 18.62
CA ARG A 289 35.35 -27.76 19.39
C ARG A 289 34.02 -28.26 19.92
N LEU A 290 33.20 -27.38 20.47
CA LEU A 290 31.85 -27.73 20.94
C LEU A 290 30.97 -28.18 19.77
N ILE A 291 31.05 -27.51 18.62
CA ILE A 291 30.30 -27.85 17.41
C ILE A 291 30.67 -29.25 16.85
N GLY A 292 31.89 -29.75 17.11
CA GLY A 292 32.33 -31.08 16.68
C GLY A 292 32.51 -31.22 15.16
N VAL A 293 32.52 -30.09 14.45
CA VAL A 293 32.83 -29.94 13.03
C VAL A 293 33.61 -28.65 12.83
N SER A 294 34.60 -28.67 11.95
CA SER A 294 35.51 -27.54 11.69
C SER A 294 35.05 -26.62 10.56
N ASP A 295 34.19 -27.14 9.67
CA ASP A 295 33.81 -26.60 8.38
C ASP A 295 32.40 -27.10 7.97
N GLY A 296 31.84 -26.51 6.92
CA GLY A 296 30.49 -26.82 6.43
C GLY A 296 29.37 -26.11 7.18
N THR A 297 28.14 -26.60 7.00
CA THR A 297 26.95 -26.06 7.67
C THR A 297 26.67 -26.79 8.98
N VAL A 298 26.12 -26.09 9.97
CA VAL A 298 25.69 -26.75 11.22
C VAL A 298 24.59 -27.80 10.96
N GLY A 299 23.80 -27.60 9.89
CA GLY A 299 22.77 -28.50 9.39
C GLY A 299 23.23 -29.92 9.05
N GLU A 300 24.41 -30.05 8.42
CA GLU A 300 24.84 -31.30 7.78
C GLU A 300 25.10 -32.44 8.77
N LYS A 301 25.52 -32.14 9.99
CA LYS A 301 25.95 -33.16 10.97
C LYS A 301 25.06 -33.22 12.22
N ASN A 302 24.33 -32.14 12.53
CA ASN A 302 23.60 -31.99 13.80
C ASN A 302 22.08 -32.08 13.66
N PHE A 303 21.56 -32.03 12.43
CA PHE A 303 20.11 -32.07 12.15
C PHE A 303 19.68 -33.19 11.19
N LYS A 304 20.63 -33.91 10.60
CA LYS A 304 20.37 -35.13 9.83
C LYS A 304 20.50 -36.34 10.75
N ASN A 305 19.39 -37.05 10.97
CA ASN A 305 19.41 -38.45 11.40
C ASN A 305 19.62 -39.34 10.18
#